data_AF-A0A850DK58-F1
#
_entry.id   AF-A0A850DK58-F1
#
_cell.length_a   1.000
_cell.length_b   1.000
_cell.length_c   1.000
_cell.angle_alpha   90.00
_cell.angle_beta   90.00
_cell.angle_gamma   90.00
#
_symmetry.space_group_name_H-M   'P 1'
#
loop_
_entity.id
_entity.type
_entity.pdbx_description
1 polymer ?
#
loop_
_entity_poly.entity_id
_entity_poly.type
_entity_poly.pdbx_seq_one_letter_code
_entity_poly.pdbx_strand_id
1 'polypeptide(L)'
;DLHFGRTARPMSLARYRAIPPGGNRFDLARNRPDLLPRCWAEKPTGTADVMGRLWWDRPALTIRTEFFKPEKGRYLHPEADRPITHREAARLQSFPDDFEFEGGKTQIARQIGNAVPPQLGAAMARHLHAQLQHR
;
A
#
# COMPACT_ATOMS: atom_id res chain seq x y z
N ASP A 1 2.85 -5.63 -18.06
CA ASP A 1 2.49 -6.24 -16.77
C ASP A 1 2.78 -5.26 -15.62
N LEU A 2 1.83 -5.05 -14.71
CA LEU A 2 1.95 -4.18 -13.52
C LEU A 2 2.25 -4.94 -12.23
N HIS A 3 2.33 -6.28 -12.30
CA HIS A 3 2.70 -7.12 -11.17
C HIS A 3 4.23 -7.22 -11.04
N PHE A 4 4.89 -6.08 -10.81
CA PHE A 4 6.32 -6.03 -10.54
C PHE A 4 6.59 -5.47 -9.14
N GLY A 5 7.56 -6.08 -8.45
CA GLY A 5 8.06 -5.59 -7.17
C GLY A 5 9.17 -4.54 -7.34
N ARG A 6 9.52 -3.89 -6.23
CA ARG A 6 10.77 -3.14 -6.12
C ARG A 6 11.93 -4.12 -5.89
N THR A 7 13.08 -3.88 -6.52
CA THR A 7 14.32 -4.58 -6.17
C THR A 7 14.76 -4.16 -4.77
N ALA A 8 14.52 -5.04 -3.79
CA ALA A 8 14.85 -4.77 -2.40
C ALA A 8 16.36 -4.89 -2.16
N ARG A 9 16.92 -3.95 -1.40
CA ARG A 9 18.30 -4.08 -0.90
C ARG A 9 18.35 -5.18 0.18
N PRO A 10 19.49 -5.84 0.41
CA PRO A 10 19.61 -6.88 1.43
C PRO A 10 19.10 -6.45 2.82
N MET A 11 19.43 -5.23 3.24
CA MET A 11 18.93 -4.64 4.48
C MET A 11 17.39 -4.49 4.51
N SER A 12 16.78 -4.06 3.39
CA SER A 12 15.32 -3.94 3.29
C SER A 12 14.65 -5.32 3.39
N LEU A 13 15.20 -6.32 2.69
CA LEU A 13 14.68 -7.68 2.74
C LEU A 13 14.78 -8.27 4.15
N ALA A 14 15.90 -8.03 4.84
CA ALA A 14 16.09 -8.44 6.23
C ALA A 14 15.07 -7.78 7.17
N ARG A 15 14.72 -6.50 6.94
CA ARG A 15 13.64 -5.82 7.68
C ARG A 15 12.29 -6.46 7.43
N TYR A 16 11.94 -6.76 6.17
CA TYR A 16 10.64 -7.34 5.82
C TYR A 16 10.46 -8.70 6.50
N ARG A 17 11.48 -9.55 6.44
CA ARG A 17 11.50 -10.87 7.10
C ARG A 17 11.34 -10.81 8.61
N ALA A 18 11.81 -9.73 9.24
CA ALA A 18 11.72 -9.56 10.69
C ALA A 18 10.31 -9.17 11.17
N ILE A 19 9.39 -8.87 10.26
CA ILE A 19 8.04 -8.41 10.59
C ILE A 19 7.06 -9.56 10.35
N PRO A 20 6.34 -10.03 11.38
CA PRO A 20 5.36 -11.11 11.22
C PRO A 20 4.10 -10.63 10.49
N PRO A 21 3.24 -11.55 9.99
CA PRO A 21 1.93 -11.20 9.40
C PRO A 21 1.13 -10.23 10.29
N GLY A 22 0.59 -9.18 9.69
CA GLY A 22 -0.10 -8.09 10.41
C GLY A 22 0.78 -7.18 11.29
N GLY A 23 2.06 -7.51 11.47
CA GLY A 23 3.04 -6.74 12.25
C GLY A 23 3.46 -5.44 11.58
N ASN A 24 4.35 -4.69 12.25
CA ASN A 24 4.84 -3.37 11.82
C ASN A 24 6.24 -3.05 12.35
N ARG A 25 6.64 -1.75 12.32
CA ARG A 25 7.95 -1.28 12.81
C ARG A 25 8.25 -1.62 14.27
N PHE A 26 7.25 -1.81 15.12
CA PHE A 26 7.49 -2.17 16.53
C PHE A 26 7.95 -3.62 16.65
N ASP A 27 7.45 -4.51 15.78
CA ASP A 27 7.96 -5.87 15.68
C ASP A 27 9.37 -5.87 15.09
N LEU A 28 9.67 -5.01 14.11
CA LEU A 28 11.04 -4.81 13.64
C LEU A 28 11.97 -4.38 14.78
N ALA A 29 11.55 -3.41 15.60
CA ALA A 29 12.32 -2.95 16.75
C ALA A 29 12.57 -4.05 17.78
N ARG A 30 11.60 -4.95 17.99
CA ARG A 30 11.72 -6.09 18.91
C ARG A 30 12.60 -7.20 18.35
N ASN A 31 12.41 -7.56 17.09
CA ASN A 31 13.00 -8.75 16.49
C ASN A 31 14.40 -8.48 15.90
N ARG A 32 14.64 -7.28 15.38
CA ARG A 32 15.89 -6.85 14.73
C ARG A 32 16.19 -5.37 15.03
N PRO A 33 16.46 -5.00 16.30
CA PRO A 33 16.77 -3.63 16.69
C PRO A 33 17.99 -3.06 15.95
N ASP A 34 18.94 -3.91 15.55
CA ASP A 34 20.11 -3.56 14.74
C ASP A 34 19.76 -3.02 13.35
N LEU A 35 18.59 -3.38 12.82
CA LEU A 35 18.09 -2.90 11.52
C LEU A 35 17.21 -1.66 11.66
N LEU A 36 16.90 -1.20 12.87
CA LEU A 36 16.00 -0.08 13.11
C LEU A 36 16.72 1.26 12.85
N PRO A 37 16.21 2.11 11.95
CA PRO A 37 16.75 3.46 11.77
C PRO A 37 16.66 4.28 13.07
N ARG A 38 17.68 5.10 13.34
CA ARG A 38 17.74 6.01 14.50
C ARG A 38 16.47 6.85 14.68
N CYS A 39 15.94 7.42 13.60
CA CYS A 39 14.74 8.25 13.65
C CYS A 39 13.46 7.50 14.09
N TRP A 40 13.42 6.17 13.98
CA TRP A 40 12.33 5.34 14.51
C TRP A 40 12.62 4.88 15.94
N ALA A 41 13.88 4.70 16.30
CA ALA A 41 14.29 4.40 17.68
C ALA A 41 14.00 5.59 18.62
N GLU A 42 14.28 6.82 18.17
CA GLU A 42 14.01 8.06 18.92
C GLU A 42 12.52 8.42 19.00
N LYS A 43 11.66 7.72 18.24
CA LYS A 43 10.20 7.91 18.24
C LYS A 43 9.51 6.61 18.69
N PRO A 44 9.45 6.35 20.01
CA PRO A 44 8.92 5.10 20.54
C PRO A 44 7.40 4.97 20.36
N THR A 45 6.69 6.06 20.09
CA THR A 45 5.22 6.09 19.94
C THR A 45 4.80 6.66 18.58
N GLY A 46 3.53 6.44 18.22
CA GLY A 46 2.95 6.90 16.96
C GLY A 46 3.46 6.15 15.73
N THR A 47 2.93 6.48 14.55
CA THR A 47 3.39 5.92 13.26
C THR A 47 3.39 4.38 13.23
N ALA A 48 2.33 3.78 13.78
CA ALA A 48 2.19 2.33 13.94
C ALA A 48 2.03 1.58 12.60
N ASP A 49 1.76 2.29 11.51
CA ASP A 49 1.57 1.68 10.20
C ASP A 49 2.86 1.53 9.40
N VAL A 50 3.94 2.23 9.77
CA VAL A 50 5.20 2.14 9.03
C VAL A 50 5.77 0.73 9.12
N MET A 51 6.27 0.25 7.99
CA MET A 51 6.72 -1.12 7.77
C MET A 51 5.62 -2.16 8.05
N GLY A 52 4.36 -1.74 8.07
CA GLY A 52 3.25 -2.63 8.34
C GLY A 52 3.00 -3.62 7.21
N ARG A 53 2.68 -4.86 7.57
CA ARG A 53 2.04 -5.83 6.66
C ARG A 53 0.54 -5.59 6.57
N LEU A 54 0.00 -5.62 5.37
CA LEU A 54 -1.44 -5.68 5.15
C LEU A 54 -2.01 -6.96 5.78
N TRP A 55 -3.33 -6.97 5.94
CA TRP A 55 -4.08 -8.11 6.44
C TRP A 55 -4.92 -8.72 5.32
N TRP A 56 -5.20 -10.02 5.42
CA TRP A 56 -6.13 -10.69 4.52
C TRP A 56 -7.59 -10.45 4.91
N ASP A 57 -7.85 -10.37 6.20
CA ASP A 57 -9.18 -10.32 6.82
C ASP A 57 -9.66 -8.89 7.10
N ARG A 58 -8.91 -7.86 6.66
CA ARG A 58 -9.23 -6.46 6.93
C ARG A 58 -8.98 -5.56 5.72
N PRO A 59 -9.71 -4.44 5.60
CA PRO A 59 -9.45 -3.46 4.56
C PRO A 59 -8.01 -2.93 4.61
N ALA A 60 -7.47 -2.62 3.44
CA ALA A 60 -6.22 -1.88 3.36
C ALA A 60 -6.41 -0.45 3.87
N LEU A 61 -5.32 0.15 4.37
CA LEU A 61 -5.26 1.59 4.60
C LEU A 61 -5.23 2.34 3.26
N THR A 62 -5.33 3.67 3.31
CA THR A 62 -5.26 4.53 2.12
C THR A 62 -4.03 4.23 1.28
N ILE A 63 -4.26 3.83 0.03
CA ILE A 63 -3.23 3.63 -0.98
C ILE A 63 -2.74 5.01 -1.44
N ARG A 64 -1.57 5.43 -0.94
CA ARG A 64 -0.97 6.72 -1.34
C ARG A 64 -0.01 6.56 -2.51
N THR A 65 0.39 7.67 -3.10
CA THR A 65 1.28 7.76 -4.27
C THR A 65 2.64 7.07 -4.15
N GLU A 66 3.07 6.75 -2.92
CA GLU A 66 4.31 6.03 -2.61
C GLU A 66 4.05 4.68 -1.90
N PHE A 67 2.95 3.98 -2.21
CA PHE A 67 2.61 2.69 -1.59
C PHE A 67 3.73 1.64 -1.71
N PHE A 68 4.58 1.72 -2.73
CA PHE A 68 5.73 0.84 -2.92
C PHE A 68 6.90 1.08 -1.93
N LYS A 69 6.74 2.03 -0.99
CA LYS A 69 7.69 2.34 0.10
C LYS A 69 7.09 2.01 1.48
N PRO A 70 7.39 0.84 2.06
CA PRO A 70 6.93 0.45 3.40
C PRO A 70 7.34 1.43 4.51
N GLU A 71 8.40 2.22 4.30
CA GLU A 71 8.82 3.28 5.20
C GLU A 71 7.74 4.36 5.40
N LYS A 72 6.77 4.44 4.49
CA LYS A 72 5.71 5.44 4.53
C LYS A 72 4.44 4.93 5.21
N GLY A 73 4.17 3.62 5.23
CA GLY A 73 2.93 3.08 5.79
C GLY A 73 2.83 1.56 5.64
N ARG A 74 1.61 1.06 5.84
CA ARG A 74 1.32 -0.38 5.86
C ARG A 74 1.11 -0.89 4.44
N TYR A 75 2.21 -1.19 3.77
CA TYR A 75 2.20 -1.59 2.38
C TYR A 75 3.00 -2.87 2.09
N LEU A 76 3.48 -3.57 3.12
CA LEU A 76 4.03 -4.91 2.90
C LEU A 76 2.91 -5.89 2.58
N HIS A 77 3.20 -6.84 1.69
CA HIS A 77 2.30 -7.94 1.40
C HIS A 77 2.00 -8.72 2.69
N PRO A 78 0.77 -9.24 2.89
CA PRO A 78 0.41 -9.97 4.10
C PRO A 78 1.38 -11.11 4.45
N GLU A 79 1.87 -11.81 3.41
CA GLU A 79 2.75 -12.97 3.56
C GLU A 79 4.13 -12.82 2.92
N ALA A 80 4.25 -12.08 1.81
CA ALA A 80 5.47 -12.06 1.02
C ALA A 80 6.43 -10.99 1.55
N ASP A 81 7.74 -11.23 1.51
CA ASP A 81 8.77 -10.28 1.96
C ASP A 81 9.01 -9.15 0.94
N ARG A 82 7.93 -8.47 0.55
CA ARG A 82 7.96 -7.35 -0.40
C ARG A 82 6.82 -6.37 -0.12
N PRO A 83 6.95 -5.11 -0.59
CA PRO A 83 5.80 -4.23 -0.72
C PRO A 83 4.77 -4.80 -1.70
N ILE A 84 3.54 -4.29 -1.63
CA ILE A 84 2.54 -4.52 -2.66
C ILE A 84 3.00 -3.97 -4.02
N THR A 85 2.60 -4.68 -5.08
CA THR A 85 2.82 -4.28 -6.47
C THR A 85 1.83 -3.21 -6.90
N HIS A 86 2.11 -2.58 -8.05
CA HIS A 86 1.18 -1.64 -8.66
C HIS A 86 -0.16 -2.28 -9.01
N ARG A 87 -0.15 -3.53 -9.50
CA ARG A 87 -1.39 -4.27 -9.77
C ARG A 87 -2.21 -4.52 -8.49
N GLU A 88 -1.57 -4.92 -7.40
CA GLU A 88 -2.25 -5.12 -6.11
C GLU A 88 -2.83 -3.80 -5.57
N ALA A 89 -2.07 -2.70 -5.66
CA ALA A 89 -2.54 -1.37 -5.27
C ALA A 89 -3.72 -0.88 -6.14
N ALA A 90 -3.69 -1.14 -7.45
CA ALA A 90 -4.77 -0.79 -8.37
C ALA A 90 -6.07 -1.56 -8.03
N ARG A 91 -5.98 -2.86 -7.72
CA ARG A 91 -7.11 -3.67 -7.27
C ARG A 91 -7.70 -3.16 -5.97
N LEU A 92 -6.85 -2.77 -5.01
CA LEU A 92 -7.31 -2.15 -3.76
C LEU A 92 -8.05 -0.82 -4.00
N GLN A 93 -7.68 -0.10 -5.06
CA GLN A 93 -8.38 1.10 -5.53
C GLN A 93 -9.56 0.78 -6.46
N SER A 94 -9.99 -0.49 -6.57
CA SER A 94 -11.11 -0.96 -7.41
C SER A 94 -10.95 -0.74 -8.93
N PHE A 95 -9.72 -0.54 -9.42
CA PHE A 95 -9.48 -0.55 -10.85
C PHE A 95 -9.68 -1.96 -11.41
N PRO A 96 -10.31 -2.09 -12.59
CA PRO A 96 -10.41 -3.37 -13.26
C PRO A 96 -9.02 -3.81 -13.77
N ASP A 97 -8.83 -5.12 -13.91
CA ASP A 97 -7.50 -5.69 -14.22
C ASP A 97 -7.01 -5.36 -15.64
N ASP A 98 -7.95 -5.08 -16.55
CA ASP A 98 -7.72 -4.64 -17.92
C ASP A 98 -7.49 -3.12 -18.04
N PHE A 99 -7.60 -2.36 -16.94
CA PHE A 99 -7.30 -0.92 -16.97
C PHE A 99 -5.82 -0.69 -17.33
N GLU A 100 -5.60 0.10 -18.37
CA GLU A 100 -4.27 0.47 -18.86
C GLU A 100 -3.80 1.75 -18.18
N PHE A 101 -2.65 1.67 -17.52
CA PHE A 101 -1.98 2.82 -16.93
C PHE A 101 -0.80 3.25 -17.80
N GLU A 102 -0.65 4.55 -18.02
CA GLU A 102 0.39 5.09 -18.88
C GLU A 102 1.57 5.70 -18.09
N GLY A 103 2.77 5.60 -18.65
CA GLY A 103 3.99 6.21 -18.11
C GLY A 103 4.85 5.30 -17.23
N GLY A 104 5.84 5.89 -16.57
CA GLY A 104 6.80 5.18 -15.73
C GLY A 104 6.20 4.72 -14.40
N LYS A 105 6.89 3.78 -13.74
CA LYS A 105 6.47 3.15 -12.47
C LYS A 105 6.01 4.16 -11.41
N THR A 106 6.72 5.26 -11.23
CA THR A 106 6.37 6.30 -10.25
C THR A 106 5.16 7.13 -10.69
N GLN A 107 5.00 7.37 -12.00
CA GLN A 107 3.83 8.08 -12.55
C GLN A 107 2.57 7.23 -12.38
N ILE A 108 2.65 5.93 -12.67
CA ILE A 108 1.55 4.99 -12.44
C ILE A 108 1.20 4.91 -10.95
N ALA A 109 2.18 4.83 -10.05
CA ALA A 109 1.91 4.84 -8.61
C ALA A 109 1.18 6.12 -8.16
N ARG A 110 1.52 7.27 -8.75
CA ARG A 110 0.81 8.54 -8.51
C ARG A 110 -0.61 8.51 -9.06
N GLN A 111 -0.84 7.96 -10.25
CA GLN A 111 -2.19 7.80 -10.81
C GLN A 111 -3.06 6.95 -9.88
N ILE A 112 -2.58 5.77 -9.48
CA ILE A 112 -3.30 4.87 -8.56
C ILE A 112 -3.57 5.56 -7.21
N GLY A 113 -2.55 6.20 -6.62
CA GLY A 113 -2.66 6.79 -5.29
C GLY A 113 -3.50 8.06 -5.21
N ASN A 114 -3.63 8.80 -6.31
CA ASN A 114 -4.45 10.02 -6.36
C ASN A 114 -5.87 9.76 -6.89
N ALA A 115 -6.13 8.59 -7.47
CA ALA A 115 -7.42 8.27 -8.06
C ALA A 115 -8.53 8.17 -7.01
N VAL A 116 -9.73 8.57 -7.40
CA VAL A 116 -10.97 8.14 -6.75
C VAL A 116 -11.24 6.69 -7.19
N PRO A 117 -11.56 5.76 -6.27
CA PRO A 117 -11.87 4.39 -6.65
C PRO A 117 -13.00 4.32 -7.69
N PRO A 118 -12.82 3.64 -8.84
CA PRO A 118 -13.85 3.56 -9.88
C PRO A 118 -15.21 3.08 -9.38
N GLN A 119 -15.26 2.11 -8.45
CA GLN A 119 -16.53 1.64 -7.89
C GLN A 119 -17.24 2.72 -7.05
N LEU A 120 -16.49 3.55 -6.32
CA LEU A 120 -17.07 4.69 -5.59
C LEU A 120 -17.62 5.72 -6.58
N GLY A 121 -16.86 6.06 -7.62
CA GLY A 121 -17.31 6.96 -8.68
C GLY A 121 -18.58 6.46 -9.37
N ALA A 122 -18.63 5.16 -9.69
CA ALA A 122 -19.80 4.53 -10.29
C ALA A 122 -21.03 4.53 -9.37
N ALA A 123 -20.85 4.32 -8.07
CA ALA A 123 -21.94 4.41 -7.10
C ALA A 123 -22.53 5.83 -7.00
N MET A 124 -21.66 6.85 -6.97
CA MET A 124 -22.09 8.25 -6.99
C MET A 124 -22.81 8.62 -8.29
N ALA A 125 -22.25 8.22 -9.43
CA ALA A 125 -22.85 8.51 -10.74
C ALA A 125 -24.25 7.92 -10.90
N ARG A 126 -24.45 6.67 -10.44
CA ARG A 126 -25.79 6.03 -10.45
C ARG A 126 -26.79 6.80 -9.57
N HIS A 127 -26.37 7.22 -8.39
CA HIS A 127 -27.23 8.00 -7.50
C HIS A 127 -27.65 9.33 -8.15
N LEU A 128 -26.69 10.07 -8.71
CA LEU A 128 -26.96 11.34 -9.41
C LEU A 128 -27.85 11.13 -10.63
N HIS A 129 -27.60 10.09 -11.43
CA HIS A 129 -28.41 9.78 -12.61
C HIS A 129 -29.88 9.55 -12.24
N ALA A 130 -30.16 8.79 -11.19
CA ALA A 130 -31.53 8.58 -10.71
C ALA A 130 -32.23 9.90 -10.35
N GLN A 131 -31.54 10.82 -9.66
CA GLN A 131 -32.09 12.13 -9.31
C GLN A 131 -32.38 13.01 -10.54
N LEU A 132 -31.57 12.87 -11.60
CA LEU A 132 -31.76 13.63 -12.84
C LEU A 132 -32.91 13.09 -13.72
N GLN A 133 -33.26 11.80 -13.61
CA GLN A 133 -34.38 11.20 -14.35
C GLN A 133 -35.76 11.51 -13.74
N HIS A 134 -35.82 11.99 -12.51
CA HIS A 134 -37.06 12.38 -11.82
C HIS A 134 -37.39 13.88 -11.95
N ARG A 135 -36.73 14.58 -12.88
CA ARG A 135 -37.05 15.95 -13.30
C ARG A 135 -37.68 15.92 -14.68
#